data_AF-A0A4V5LYT6-F1
#
_entry.id   AF-A0A4V5LYT6-F1
#
_cell.length_a   1.000
_cell.length_b   1.000
_cell.length_c   1.000
_cell.angle_alpha   90.00
_cell.angle_beta   90.00
_cell.angle_gamma   90.00
#
_symmetry.space_group_name_H-M   'P 1'
#
loop_
_entity.id
_entity.type
_entity.pdbx_description
1 polymer ?
#
loop_
_entity_poly.entity_id
_entity_poly.type
_entity_poly.pdbx_seq_one_letter_code
_entity_poly.pdbx_strand_id
1 'polypeptide(L)' 'MGCYVNYLEIAKLIVLPVLEVRGNKDLEVVDLFHQIFPDSHIETINFNAVGHFGGLLNCVSWNIFCPNKQEL' A
#
# COMPACT_ATOMS: atom_id res chain seq x y z
N MET A 1 9.72 -9.83 7.92
CA MET A 1 10.18 -8.43 7.93
C MET A 1 9.35 -7.69 6.89
N GLY A 2 8.57 -6.72 7.34
CA GLY A 2 7.66 -5.90 6.53
C GLY A 2 6.73 -5.14 7.49
N CYS A 3 6.41 -3.89 7.18
CA CYS A 3 5.53 -3.06 8.01
C CYS A 3 4.41 -2.50 7.12
N TYR A 4 3.16 -2.78 7.48
CA TYR A 4 1.98 -2.35 6.73
C TYR A 4 1.79 -0.83 6.67
N VAL A 5 2.50 -0.07 7.53
CA VAL A 5 2.60 1.39 7.42
C VAL A 5 3.31 1.86 6.14
N ASN A 6 4.04 0.97 5.47
CA ASN A 6 4.78 1.28 4.24
C ASN A 6 3.89 1.03 3.01
N TYR A 7 2.75 1.71 2.98
CA TYR A 7 1.78 1.70 1.88
C TYR A 7 2.01 2.89 0.95
N LEU A 8 1.41 2.83 -0.24
CA LEU A 8 1.40 3.93 -1.21
C LEU A 8 0.01 4.54 -1.27
N GLU A 9 -0.09 5.85 -1.09
CA GLU A 9 -1.35 6.60 -1.21
C GLU A 9 -1.27 7.58 -2.38
N ILE A 10 -2.19 7.48 -3.33
CA ILE A 10 -2.28 8.35 -4.51
C ILE A 10 -3.73 8.82 -4.65
N ALA A 11 -3.99 10.09 -4.27
CA ALA A 11 -5.32 10.67 -4.26
C ALA A 11 -6.33 9.81 -3.47
N LYS A 12 -7.26 9.11 -4.14
CA LYS A 12 -8.23 8.21 -3.49
C LYS A 12 -7.87 6.73 -3.63
N LEU A 13 -6.68 6.39 -4.12
CA LEU A 13 -6.17 5.03 -4.19
C LEU A 13 -5.16 4.82 -3.07
N ILE A 14 -5.31 3.74 -2.30
CA ILE A 14 -4.27 3.23 -1.41
C ILE A 14 -3.87 1.85 -1.91
N VAL A 15 -2.58 1.64 -2.12
CA VAL A 15 -2.00 0.33 -2.43
C VAL A 15 -1.31 -0.19 -1.16
N LEU A 16 -1.80 -1.31 -0.65
CA LEU A 16 -1.27 -1.98 0.53
C LEU A 16 -0.35 -3.13 0.14
N PRO A 17 0.82 -3.28 0.78
CA PRO A 17 1.65 -4.45 0.58
C PRO A 17 1.05 -5.62 1.38
N VAL A 18 0.78 -6.73 0.70
CA VAL A 18 0.49 -8.02 1.36
C VAL A 18 1.74 -8.90 1.28
N LEU A 19 1.94 -9.73 2.31
CA LEU A 19 3.16 -10.53 2.44
C LEU A 19 2.92 -12.00 2.12
N GLU A 20 1.70 -12.51 2.28
CA GLU A 20 1.30 -13.90 2.00
C GLU A 20 2.19 -14.95 2.70
N VAL A 21 2.85 -14.57 3.80
CA VAL A 21 3.64 -15.49 4.63
C VAL A 21 2.79 -16.09 5.74
N ARG A 22 3.11 -17.31 6.17
CA ARG A 22 2.41 -17.94 7.29
C ARG A 22 2.45 -17.06 8.54
N GLY A 23 1.28 -16.78 9.11
CA GLY A 23 1.17 -15.95 10.32
C GLY A 23 1.27 -14.43 10.07
N ASN A 24 1.13 -13.99 8.81
CA ASN A 24 0.93 -12.57 8.50
C ASN A 24 -0.40 -12.04 9.06
N LYS A 25 -0.61 -10.73 8.94
CA LYS A 25 -1.85 -10.05 9.31
C LYS A 25 -2.50 -9.32 8.12
N ASP A 26 -2.31 -9.83 6.91
CA ASP A 26 -2.71 -9.17 5.67
C ASP A 26 -4.21 -8.87 5.69
N LEU A 27 -5.03 -9.85 6.10
CA LEU A 27 -6.49 -9.69 6.17
C LEU A 27 -6.91 -8.66 7.22
N GLU A 28 -6.41 -8.75 8.46
CA GLU A 28 -6.80 -7.80 9.50
C GLU A 28 -6.37 -6.37 9.17
N VAL A 29 -5.25 -6.21 8.46
CA VAL A 29 -4.77 -4.91 8.00
C VAL A 29 -5.65 -4.37 6.89
N VAL A 30 -6.02 -5.18 5.90
CA VAL A 30 -6.93 -4.74 4.83
C VAL A 30 -8.27 -4.30 5.42
N ASP A 31 -8.85 -5.06 6.35
CA ASP A 31 -10.09 -4.69 7.04
C ASP A 31 -9.94 -3.38 7.84
N LEU A 32 -8.82 -3.22 8.55
CA LEU A 32 -8.52 -2.00 9.29
C LEU A 32 -8.36 -0.79 8.36
N PHE A 33 -7.74 -0.94 7.20
CA PHE A 33 -7.57 0.15 6.24
C PHE A 33 -8.90 0.61 5.64
N HIS A 34 -9.82 -0.30 5.35
CA HIS A 34 -11.18 0.07 4.95
C HIS A 34 -11.92 0.87 6.04
N GLN A 35 -11.64 0.61 7.32
CA GLN A 35 -12.22 1.37 8.43
C GLN A 35 -11.57 2.75 8.61
N ILE A 36 -10.24 2.85 8.45
CA ILE A 36 -9.49 4.10 8.62
C ILE A 36 -9.71 5.04 7.43
N PHE A 37 -9.80 4.51 6.21
CA PHE A 37 -9.90 5.28 4.97
C PHE A 37 -11.18 4.92 4.18
N PRO A 38 -12.38 5.22 4.72
CA PRO A 38 -13.65 4.77 4.14
C PRO A 38 -13.94 5.35 2.74
N ASP A 39 -13.32 6.48 2.39
CA ASP A 39 -13.50 7.15 1.09
C ASP A 39 -12.44 6.77 0.05
N SER A 40 -11.47 5.94 0.42
CA SER A 40 -10.38 5.49 -0.45
C SER A 40 -10.68 4.11 -1.04
N HIS A 41 -10.30 3.92 -2.30
CA HIS A 41 -10.21 2.63 -2.96
C HIS A 41 -8.93 1.92 -2.51
N ILE A 42 -9.07 0.73 -1.92
CA ILE A 42 -7.95 -0.05 -1.39
C ILE A 42 -7.61 -1.19 -2.37
N GLU A 43 -6.37 -1.20 -2.86
CA GLU A 43 -5.80 -2.30 -3.64
C GLU A 43 -4.68 -2.98 -2.86
N THR A 44 -4.48 -4.27 -3.11
CA THR A 44 -3.38 -5.02 -2.49
C THR A 44 -2.38 -5.50 -3.55
N ILE A 45 -1.12 -5.59 -3.17
CA ILE A 45 -0.07 -6.14 -4.02
C ILE A 45 0.86 -7.01 -3.18
N ASN A 46 1.13 -8.23 -3.65
CA ASN A 46 2.10 -9.09 -2.99
C ASN A 46 3.50 -8.45 -3.12
N PHE A 47 4.07 -8.10 -1.97
CA PHE A 47 5.35 -7.40 -1.88
C PHE A 47 6.43 -8.23 -1.17
N ASN A 48 6.18 -9.52 -0.97
CA ASN A 48 7.07 -10.43 -0.25
C ASN A 48 8.47 -10.46 -0.88
N ALA A 49 8.55 -10.67 -2.19
CA ALA A 49 9.82 -10.77 -2.91
C ALA A 49 10.68 -9.49 -2.75
N VAL A 50 10.07 -8.31 -2.77
CA VAL A 50 10.77 -7.02 -2.61
C VAL A 50 11.15 -6.79 -1.14
N GLY A 51 10.30 -7.23 -0.20
CA GLY A 51 10.56 -7.17 1.24
C GLY A 51 11.84 -7.88 1.66
N HIS A 52 12.26 -8.93 0.94
CA HIS A 52 13.53 -9.60 1.16
C HIS A 52 14.77 -8.73 0.89
N PHE A 53 14.63 -7.68 0.07
CA PHE A 53 15.69 -6.70 -0.20
C PHE A 53 15.63 -5.49 0.73
N GLY A 54 14.74 -5.49 1.74
CA GLY A 54 14.61 -4.44 2.74
C GLY A 54 13.71 -3.26 2.35
N GLY A 55 13.06 -3.31 1.19
CA GLY A 55 12.13 -2.28 0.72
C GLY A 55 10.66 -2.72 0.77
N LEU A 56 9.75 -1.75 0.86
CA LEU A 56 8.30 -1.90 0.66
C LEU A 56 7.78 -0.77 -0.25
N LEU A 57 6.46 -0.57 -0.39
CA LEU A 57 5.88 0.33 -1.39
C LEU A 57 6.39 1.78 -1.26
N ASN A 58 6.27 2.39 -0.09
CA ASN A 58 6.75 3.76 0.15
C ASN A 58 8.26 3.91 -0.06
N CYS A 59 9.04 2.83 0.05
CA CYS A 59 10.48 2.85 -0.21
C CYS A 59 10.84 2.88 -1.70
N VAL A 60 9.92 2.47 -2.58
CA VAL A 60 10.20 2.31 -4.03
C VAL A 60 9.24 3.10 -4.92
N SER A 61 8.43 3.97 -4.31
CA SER A 61 7.48 4.84 -5.00
C SER A 61 7.74 6.30 -4.63
N TRP A 62 7.36 7.21 -5.52
CA TRP A 62 7.37 8.64 -5.24
C TRP A 62 6.16 9.31 -5.87
N ASN A 63 5.41 10.06 -5.08
CA ASN A 63 4.29 10.84 -5.58
C ASN A 63 4.80 12.12 -6.25
N ILE A 64 4.27 12.42 -7.43
CA ILE A 64 4.44 13.72 -8.07
C ILE A 64 3.11 14.46 -7.96
N PHE A 65 3.14 15.63 -7.32
CA PHE A 65 1.96 16.46 -7.24
C PHE A 65 1.61 17.00 -8.63
N CYS A 66 0.44 16.62 -9.14
CA CYS A 66 -0.10 17.15 -10.38
C CYS A 66 -1.24 18.13 -10.06
N PRO A 67 -1.06 19.44 -10.33
CA PRO A 67 -2.09 20.43 -10.02
C PRO A 67 -3.35 20.29 -10.91
N ASN A 68 -3.22 19.67 -12.09
CA ASN A 68 -4.30 19.52 -13.07
C ASN A 68 -4.50 18.04 -13.45
N LYS A 69 -5.54 17.40 -12.90
CA LYS A 69 -5.87 15.99 -13.20
C LYS A 69 -6.25 15.70 -14.67
N GLN A 70 -6.34 16.71 -15.53
CA GLN A 70 -6.77 16.59 -16.93
C GLN A 70 -5.61 16.40 -17.92
N GLU A 71 -4.35 16.41 -17.45
CA GLU A 71 -3.15 16.33 -18.31
C GLU A 71 -2.53 14.92 -18.40
N LEU A 72 -3.26 13.87 -18.00
CA LEU A 72 -2.84 12.46 -18.12
C LEU A 72 -3.80 11.66 -19.01
#